data_AF-U5T3X0-F1
#
_entry.id   AF-U5T3X0-F1
#
_cell.length_a   1.000
_cell.length_b   1.000
_cell.length_c   1.000
_cell.angle_alpha   90.00
_cell.angle_beta   90.00
_cell.angle_gamma   90.00
#
_symmetry.space_group_name_H-M   'P 1'
#
loop_
_entity.id
_entity.type
_entity.pdbx_description
1 polymer ?
#
loop_
_entity_poly.entity_id
_entity_poly.type
_entity_poly.pdbx_seq_one_letter_code
_entity_poly.pdbx_strand_id
1 'polypeptide(L)'
;MLNRIEIRDFAIIDYLGLNFEAGLTVLTGETGAGKSILLDALGLCLGDRADTSMVPEAAKRAEIHGLFDVTDTPGARAWLADESLDEDDDCLIRRVVQRNGRSQAWINGRPVTRYQLEQLGARLMGIHGQHAHQALMRTDMQRRTLDGFAAHPEHLARVADLHARWRGVNAEIESLSGGSADHQDRIDLLRYQLHELDDAAPSAEEFADLEREQRRLASAGEIMAACQRSLETLYDGEVSAQSLIASAERDLQPHLDVDTQMSDIQQLLATGQVQIDEASQALRAFTDHMEMDPQRLQTVEDRLSQLHDLARKHQIEPEDLAPHTEQLRHELERLESADERLVALQAEQAALVADYRLAAEQLSDSRQSAAAALGERVGELLGELGMAGAQLIIVVEPNLDAAPTEHGADRVRFDIRTNPDQRPAPLQKIASGGELSRIGLALEVATADTAELPSLIFDEADTGIGGAVAEVVGRQLRALSQHHQVICITHLPQVAAQGMHQLQVEKRQTETGRTVTDVQVLSEDQRIDEIARMLGGLAITEKTLNHAREMLDQAG
;
A
#
# COMPACT_ATOMS: atom_id res chain seq x y z
N MET A 1 -7.09 -18.49 22.48
CA MET A 1 -7.57 -18.41 23.87
C MET A 1 -6.39 -18.23 24.81
N LEU A 2 -6.58 -17.62 25.99
CA LEU A 2 -5.52 -17.54 27.01
C LEU A 2 -5.39 -18.90 27.71
N ASN A 3 -4.21 -19.51 27.64
CA ASN A 3 -3.92 -20.79 28.30
C ASN A 3 -3.29 -20.59 29.67
N ARG A 4 -2.35 -19.64 29.79
CA ARG A 4 -1.60 -19.41 31.02
C ARG A 4 -1.17 -17.96 31.14
N ILE A 5 -1.22 -17.44 32.37
CA ILE A 5 -0.53 -16.21 32.75
C ILE A 5 0.48 -16.49 33.85
N GLU A 6 1.67 -15.91 33.73
CA GLU A 6 2.63 -15.81 34.83
C GLU A 6 2.96 -14.35 35.13
N ILE A 7 2.93 -14.00 36.40
CA ILE A 7 3.22 -12.64 36.89
C ILE A 7 4.31 -12.75 37.94
N ARG A 8 5.32 -11.88 37.84
CA ARG A 8 6.41 -11.76 38.80
C ARG A 8 6.60 -10.30 39.19
N ASP A 9 6.72 -10.06 40.49
CA ASP A 9 7.05 -8.75 41.06
C ASP A 9 6.18 -7.62 40.49
N PHE A 10 4.85 -7.77 40.52
CA PHE A 10 3.89 -6.79 40.00
C PHE A 10 2.87 -6.38 41.07
N ALA A 11 2.86 -5.10 41.43
CA ALA A 11 2.08 -4.52 42.53
C ALA A 11 2.26 -5.29 43.85
N ILE A 12 1.28 -6.11 44.26
CA ILE A 12 1.33 -6.95 45.47
C ILE A 12 1.45 -8.44 45.15
N ILE A 13 1.73 -8.79 43.89
CA ILE A 13 1.98 -10.16 43.43
C ILE A 13 3.49 -10.38 43.37
N ASP A 14 4.01 -11.25 44.25
CA ASP A 14 5.41 -11.68 44.19
C ASP A 14 5.63 -12.68 43.05
N TYR A 15 4.82 -13.75 43.03
CA TYR A 15 4.76 -14.73 41.95
C TYR A 15 3.34 -15.27 41.84
N LEU A 16 2.81 -15.33 40.62
CA LEU A 16 1.54 -15.97 40.30
C LEU A 16 1.69 -16.74 39.00
N GLY A 17 1.18 -17.97 38.96
CA GLY A 17 1.07 -18.76 37.73
C GLY A 17 -0.30 -19.40 37.68
N LEU A 18 -1.13 -18.98 36.72
CA LEU A 18 -2.50 -19.47 36.56
C LEU A 18 -2.68 -20.07 35.17
N ASN A 19 -3.30 -21.24 35.13
CA ASN A 19 -3.80 -21.83 33.90
C ASN A 19 -5.29 -21.49 33.77
N PHE A 20 -5.75 -21.23 32.57
CA PHE A 20 -7.15 -20.99 32.26
C PHE A 20 -7.68 -22.11 31.38
N GLU A 21 -8.97 -22.41 31.56
CA GLU A 21 -9.70 -23.38 30.78
C GLU A 21 -10.73 -22.66 29.89
N ALA A 22 -11.36 -23.41 28.98
CA ALA A 22 -12.47 -22.92 28.18
C ALA A 22 -13.71 -22.63 29.05
N GLY A 23 -14.67 -21.89 28.50
CA GLY A 23 -15.90 -21.57 29.22
C GLY A 23 -15.76 -20.38 30.17
N LEU A 24 -16.65 -20.31 31.17
CA LEU A 24 -16.76 -19.18 32.10
C LEU A 24 -15.89 -19.41 33.34
N THR A 25 -14.83 -18.62 33.48
CA THR A 25 -14.04 -18.51 34.70
C THR A 25 -14.47 -17.27 35.50
N VAL A 26 -14.89 -17.46 36.75
CA VAL A 26 -15.24 -16.35 37.65
C VAL A 26 -14.15 -16.10 38.67
N LEU A 27 -13.76 -14.84 38.83
CA LEU A 27 -12.77 -14.38 39.81
C LEU A 27 -13.48 -13.71 40.99
N THR A 28 -13.44 -14.35 42.16
CA THR A 28 -14.05 -13.88 43.41
C THR A 28 -12.99 -13.49 44.44
N GLY A 29 -13.42 -13.05 45.62
CA GLY A 29 -12.53 -12.56 46.68
C GLY A 29 -12.94 -11.20 47.23
N GLU A 30 -12.33 -10.79 48.34
CA GLU A 30 -12.65 -9.54 49.05
C GLU A 30 -12.38 -8.29 48.20
N THR A 31 -13.14 -7.23 48.45
CA THR A 31 -12.91 -5.94 47.77
C THR A 31 -11.50 -5.45 48.08
N GLY A 32 -10.74 -5.11 47.03
CA GLY A 32 -9.35 -4.72 47.15
C GLY A 32 -8.37 -5.88 47.37
N ALA A 33 -8.79 -7.16 47.28
CA ALA A 33 -7.90 -8.34 47.37
C ALA A 33 -6.87 -8.44 46.24
N GLY A 34 -7.02 -7.65 45.16
CA GLY A 34 -6.12 -7.64 44.01
C GLY A 34 -6.73 -8.17 42.71
N LYS A 35 -8.06 -8.29 42.63
CA LYS A 35 -8.78 -8.73 41.42
C LYS A 35 -8.44 -7.87 40.19
N SER A 36 -8.50 -6.54 40.34
CA SER A 36 -8.14 -5.59 39.27
C SER A 36 -6.65 -5.65 38.89
N ILE A 37 -5.77 -6.03 39.83
CA ILE A 37 -4.32 -6.14 39.56
C ILE A 37 -4.03 -7.26 38.53
N LEU A 38 -4.82 -8.34 38.55
CA LEU A 38 -4.72 -9.39 37.54
C LEU A 38 -5.09 -8.86 36.14
N LEU A 39 -6.12 -8.01 36.06
CA LEU A 39 -6.50 -7.37 34.80
C LEU A 39 -5.48 -6.36 34.34
N ASP A 40 -4.94 -5.55 35.25
CA ASP A 40 -3.87 -4.60 34.93
C ASP A 40 -2.64 -5.32 34.38
N ALA A 41 -2.30 -6.49 34.92
CA ALA A 41 -1.22 -7.32 34.41
C ALA A 41 -1.52 -7.88 33.00
N LEU A 42 -2.74 -8.36 32.76
CA LEU A 42 -3.19 -8.82 31.45
C LEU A 42 -3.19 -7.70 30.41
N GLY A 43 -3.80 -6.55 30.72
CA GLY A 43 -3.81 -5.38 29.85
C GLY A 43 -2.39 -4.90 29.54
N LEU A 44 -1.50 -4.88 30.53
CA LEU A 44 -0.09 -4.55 30.34
C LEU A 44 0.63 -5.55 29.41
N CYS A 45 0.33 -6.84 29.52
CA CYS A 45 0.82 -7.88 28.62
C CYS A 45 0.34 -7.63 27.17
N LEU A 46 -0.91 -7.21 27.01
CA LEU A 46 -1.59 -6.98 25.74
C LEU A 46 -1.34 -5.60 25.11
N GLY A 47 -0.50 -4.76 25.72
CA GLY A 47 -0.04 -3.50 25.09
C GLY A 47 -0.42 -2.22 25.83
N ASP A 48 -1.05 -2.29 27.01
CA ASP A 48 -1.35 -1.10 27.81
C ASP A 48 -0.08 -0.34 28.24
N ARG A 49 -0.30 0.93 28.65
CA ARG A 49 0.78 1.77 29.16
C ARG A 49 1.29 1.19 30.48
N ALA A 50 2.61 1.00 30.56
CA ALA A 50 3.27 0.65 31.80
C ALA A 50 3.21 1.84 32.78
N ASP A 51 2.71 1.59 33.99
CA ASP A 51 2.93 2.46 35.14
C ASP A 51 4.06 1.87 36.00
N THR A 52 5.12 2.65 36.20
CA THR A 52 6.26 2.27 37.05
C THR A 52 5.88 2.09 38.51
N SER A 53 4.76 2.69 38.97
CA SER A 53 4.25 2.52 40.32
C SER A 53 3.87 1.06 40.63
N MET A 54 3.57 0.29 39.58
CA MET A 54 3.25 -1.14 39.67
C MET A 54 4.48 -2.03 39.86
N VAL A 55 5.70 -1.49 39.82
CA VAL A 55 6.92 -2.26 40.15
C VAL A 55 7.18 -2.11 41.66
N PRO A 56 7.16 -3.20 42.45
CA PRO A 56 7.41 -3.16 43.89
C PRO A 56 8.73 -2.47 44.22
N GLU A 57 8.79 -1.72 45.32
CA GLU A 57 10.01 -0.98 45.69
C GLU A 57 11.24 -1.87 45.89
N ALA A 58 11.03 -3.08 46.39
CA ALA A 58 12.07 -4.08 46.62
C ALA A 58 12.52 -4.78 45.33
N ALA A 59 11.75 -4.66 44.24
CA ALA A 59 12.03 -5.32 42.96
C ALA A 59 12.74 -4.36 41.98
N LYS A 60 13.56 -4.92 41.10
CA LYS A 60 14.22 -4.16 40.02
C LYS A 60 13.33 -4.03 38.78
N ARG A 61 12.44 -4.99 38.57
CA ARG A 61 11.56 -5.12 37.40
C ARG A 61 10.33 -5.95 37.77
N ALA A 62 9.24 -5.73 37.06
CA ALA A 62 8.08 -6.61 36.97
C ALA A 62 8.13 -7.39 35.65
N GLU A 63 7.68 -8.64 35.65
CA GLU A 63 7.59 -9.49 34.45
C GLU A 63 6.21 -10.14 34.33
N ILE A 64 5.56 -10.02 33.18
CA ILE A 64 4.27 -10.65 32.87
C ILE A 64 4.43 -11.50 31.61
N HIS A 65 4.02 -12.76 31.68
CA HIS A 65 4.04 -13.70 30.57
C HIS A 65 2.61 -14.16 30.30
N GLY A 66 2.14 -14.08 29.06
CA GLY A 66 0.87 -14.63 28.61
C GLY A 66 1.11 -15.66 27.53
N LEU A 67 0.59 -16.87 27.71
CA LEU A 67 0.59 -17.93 26.71
C LEU A 67 -0.81 -18.05 26.12
N PHE A 68 -0.92 -17.88 24.81
CA PHE A 68 -2.18 -17.95 24.08
C PHE A 68 -2.13 -19.08 23.05
N ASP A 69 -3.19 -19.87 22.98
CA ASP A 69 -3.49 -20.73 21.83
C ASP A 69 -4.08 -19.85 20.72
N VAL A 70 -3.50 -19.86 19.53
CA VAL A 70 -3.98 -19.09 18.37
C VAL A 70 -4.58 -19.95 17.26
N THR A 71 -4.80 -21.25 17.51
CA THR A 71 -5.33 -22.22 16.54
C THR A 71 -6.59 -21.69 15.85
N ASP A 72 -7.57 -21.26 16.65
CA ASP A 72 -8.87 -20.77 16.19
C ASP A 72 -8.93 -19.24 16.11
N THR A 73 -7.79 -18.57 15.88
CA THR A 73 -7.72 -17.11 15.78
C THR A 73 -7.01 -16.67 14.49
N PRO A 74 -7.66 -16.82 13.32
CA PRO A 74 -7.02 -16.60 12.02
C PRO A 74 -6.48 -15.18 11.86
N GLY A 75 -7.17 -14.17 12.42
CA GLY A 75 -6.71 -12.78 12.39
C GLY A 75 -5.40 -12.55 13.16
N ALA A 76 -5.19 -13.25 14.27
CA ALA A 76 -3.94 -13.20 15.03
C ALA A 76 -2.82 -13.98 14.31
N ARG A 77 -3.14 -15.15 13.74
CA ARG A 77 -2.18 -15.97 12.97
C ARG A 77 -1.66 -15.22 11.74
N ALA A 78 -2.55 -14.61 10.96
CA ALA A 78 -2.17 -13.84 9.78
C ALA A 78 -1.25 -12.67 10.16
N TRP A 79 -1.60 -11.93 11.21
CA TRP A 79 -0.78 -10.82 11.70
C TRP A 79 0.60 -11.29 12.20
N LEU A 80 0.67 -12.41 12.93
CA LEU A 80 1.93 -13.00 13.37
C LEU A 80 2.82 -13.41 12.18
N ALA A 81 2.23 -14.00 11.13
CA ALA A 81 2.97 -14.37 9.92
C ALA A 81 3.48 -13.14 9.15
N ASP A 82 2.65 -12.12 8.97
CA ASP A 82 3.00 -10.87 8.28
C ASP A 82 4.16 -10.14 8.98
N GLU A 83 4.16 -10.12 10.32
CA GLU A 83 5.23 -9.53 11.13
C GLU A 83 6.44 -10.47 11.32
N SER A 84 6.39 -11.70 10.77
CA SER A 84 7.39 -12.74 10.97
C SER A 84 7.64 -13.00 12.47
N LEU A 85 6.58 -13.30 13.22
CA LEU A 85 6.55 -13.59 14.66
C LEU A 85 5.83 -14.91 14.97
N ASP A 86 5.39 -15.66 13.97
CA ASP A 86 4.68 -16.92 14.08
C ASP A 86 5.56 -18.06 14.65
N GLU A 87 4.95 -18.90 15.49
CA GLU A 87 5.56 -20.10 16.09
C GLU A 87 4.47 -21.15 16.35
N ASP A 88 4.25 -22.05 15.38
CA ASP A 88 3.19 -23.07 15.40
C ASP A 88 1.79 -22.51 15.74
N ASP A 89 1.12 -23.08 16.75
CA ASP A 89 -0.22 -22.72 17.20
C ASP A 89 -0.22 -21.96 18.55
N ASP A 90 0.96 -21.69 19.13
CA ASP A 90 1.12 -20.99 20.40
C ASP A 90 1.69 -19.57 20.20
N CYS A 91 1.25 -18.64 21.05
CA CYS A 91 1.78 -17.29 21.09
C CYS A 91 2.18 -16.93 22.53
N LEU A 92 3.49 -16.83 22.76
CA LEU A 92 4.06 -16.41 24.03
C LEU A 92 4.38 -14.91 24.00
N ILE A 93 3.62 -14.14 24.77
CA ILE A 93 3.86 -12.72 25.00
C ILE A 93 4.61 -12.57 26.32
N ARG A 94 5.70 -11.80 26.29
CA ARG A 94 6.44 -11.41 27.50
C ARG A 94 6.57 -9.90 27.58
N ARG A 95 6.17 -9.33 28.70
CA ARG A 95 6.29 -7.90 29.02
C ARG A 95 7.15 -7.71 30.27
N VAL A 96 8.14 -6.85 30.17
CA VAL A 96 9.03 -6.50 31.31
C VAL A 96 9.01 -5.00 31.52
N VAL A 97 8.76 -4.56 32.76
CA VAL A 97 8.78 -3.15 33.16
C VAL A 97 9.85 -2.97 34.21
N GLN A 98 10.84 -2.13 33.92
CA GLN A 98 11.91 -1.80 34.86
C GLN A 98 11.51 -0.60 35.72
N ARG A 99 12.00 -0.57 36.96
CA ARG A 99 11.72 0.53 37.90
C ARG A 99 12.20 1.90 37.40
N ASN A 100 13.16 1.93 36.48
CA ASN A 100 13.64 3.17 35.83
C ASN A 100 12.73 3.67 34.69
N GLY A 101 11.57 3.04 34.46
CA GLY A 101 10.62 3.41 33.40
C GLY A 101 10.83 2.71 32.07
N ARG A 102 11.93 1.97 31.88
CA ARG A 102 12.15 1.23 30.64
C ARG A 102 11.22 0.02 30.57
N SER A 103 10.43 -0.08 29.51
CA SER A 103 9.59 -1.24 29.22
C SER A 103 10.06 -1.95 27.96
N GLN A 104 10.07 -3.27 27.99
CA GLN A 104 10.48 -4.15 26.89
C GLN A 104 9.42 -5.22 26.68
N ALA A 105 9.25 -5.65 25.44
CA ALA A 105 8.26 -6.65 25.05
C ALA A 105 8.87 -7.66 24.08
N TRP A 106 8.38 -8.89 24.15
CA TRP A 106 8.69 -9.95 23.21
C TRP A 106 7.42 -10.71 22.85
N ILE A 107 7.37 -11.16 21.60
CA ILE A 107 6.42 -12.15 21.09
C ILE A 107 7.27 -13.31 20.57
N ASN A 108 7.02 -14.53 21.02
CA ASN A 108 7.72 -15.75 20.55
C ASN A 108 9.26 -15.58 20.58
N GLY A 109 9.75 -15.02 21.68
CA GLY A 109 11.18 -14.75 21.92
C GLY A 109 11.79 -13.57 21.13
N ARG A 110 11.06 -12.94 20.21
CA ARG A 110 11.54 -11.84 19.37
C ARG A 110 11.13 -10.49 19.96
N PRO A 111 12.03 -9.49 20.03
CA PRO A 111 11.73 -8.19 20.61
C PRO A 111 10.75 -7.40 19.74
N VAL A 112 9.73 -6.80 20.36
CA VAL A 112 8.68 -6.05 19.64
C VAL A 112 8.40 -4.70 20.28
N THR A 113 7.77 -3.82 19.50
CA THR A 113 7.28 -2.53 19.98
C THR A 113 5.99 -2.69 20.78
N ARG A 114 5.66 -1.68 21.59
CA ARG A 114 4.36 -1.64 22.28
C ARG A 114 3.19 -1.56 21.29
N TYR A 115 3.37 -0.87 20.17
CA TYR A 115 2.33 -0.75 19.15
C TYR A 115 2.00 -2.11 18.52
N GLN A 116 3.02 -2.93 18.27
CA GLN A 116 2.83 -4.33 17.83
C GLN A 116 2.08 -5.16 18.88
N LEU A 117 2.41 -5.03 20.17
CA LEU A 117 1.63 -5.67 21.24
C LEU A 117 0.16 -5.24 21.23
N GLU A 118 -0.10 -3.94 21.12
CA GLU A 118 -1.47 -3.39 21.11
C GLU A 118 -2.27 -3.91 19.91
N GLN A 119 -1.64 -4.03 18.74
CA GLN A 119 -2.26 -4.63 17.56
C GLN A 119 -2.59 -6.11 17.76
N LEU A 120 -1.66 -6.89 18.29
CA LEU A 120 -1.88 -8.31 18.53
C LEU A 120 -2.89 -8.53 19.66
N GLY A 121 -2.77 -7.79 20.76
CA GLY A 121 -3.65 -7.90 21.93
C GLY A 121 -5.11 -7.66 21.57
N ALA A 122 -5.37 -6.67 20.72
CA ALA A 122 -6.71 -6.39 20.18
C ALA A 122 -7.31 -7.50 19.30
N ARG A 123 -6.53 -8.55 18.95
CA ARG A 123 -6.99 -9.74 18.21
C ARG A 123 -7.05 -10.99 19.09
N LEU A 124 -6.36 -10.98 20.24
CA LEU A 124 -6.29 -12.12 21.15
C LEU A 124 -7.35 -12.06 22.25
N MET A 125 -7.68 -10.86 22.73
CA MET A 125 -8.54 -10.74 23.91
C MET A 125 -9.28 -9.41 23.94
N GLY A 126 -10.59 -9.47 24.16
CA GLY A 126 -11.43 -8.31 24.45
C GLY A 126 -11.48 -8.08 25.95
N ILE A 127 -11.26 -6.85 26.40
CA ILE A 127 -11.44 -6.46 27.81
C ILE A 127 -12.61 -5.48 27.87
N HIS A 128 -13.51 -5.66 28.83
CA HIS A 128 -14.69 -4.82 29.10
C HIS A 128 -14.67 -4.40 30.57
N GLY A 129 -14.43 -3.12 30.87
CA GLY A 129 -14.22 -2.60 32.22
C GLY A 129 -13.64 -1.18 32.22
N GLN A 130 -13.27 -0.63 33.39
CA GLN A 130 -12.80 0.77 33.54
C GLN A 130 -11.62 1.14 32.61
N HIS A 131 -10.74 0.19 32.30
CA HIS A 131 -9.58 0.39 31.42
C HIS A 131 -9.86 0.09 29.94
N ALA A 132 -11.04 -0.44 29.62
CA ALA A 132 -11.27 -1.24 28.43
C ALA A 132 -12.24 -0.61 27.42
N HIS A 133 -12.86 0.51 27.77
CA HIS A 133 -13.85 1.20 26.94
C HIS A 133 -13.31 1.61 25.56
N GLN A 134 -11.99 1.70 25.36
CA GLN A 134 -11.40 2.22 24.12
C GLN A 134 -11.78 1.42 22.86
N ALA A 135 -11.93 0.10 22.94
CA ALA A 135 -12.25 -0.74 21.78
C ALA A 135 -13.68 -0.49 21.28
N LEU A 136 -14.68 -0.47 22.17
CA LEU A 136 -16.07 -0.17 21.83
C LEU A 136 -16.27 1.27 21.34
N MET A 137 -15.37 2.20 21.69
CA MET A 137 -15.42 3.60 21.24
C MET A 137 -14.82 3.83 19.86
N ARG A 138 -14.10 2.86 19.29
CA ARG A 138 -13.41 2.97 18.01
C ARG A 138 -14.37 2.74 16.85
N THR A 139 -14.45 3.70 15.93
CA THR A 139 -15.37 3.64 14.78
C THR A 139 -15.07 2.48 13.85
N ASP A 140 -13.79 2.09 13.71
CA ASP A 140 -13.39 0.93 12.91
C ASP A 140 -13.88 -0.39 13.54
N MET A 141 -13.84 -0.51 14.86
CA MET A 141 -14.38 -1.68 15.56
C MET A 141 -15.91 -1.72 15.48
N GLN A 142 -16.60 -0.60 15.73
CA GLN A 142 -18.06 -0.50 15.59
C GLN A 142 -18.55 -0.93 14.20
N ARG A 143 -17.83 -0.51 13.14
CA ARG A 143 -18.11 -0.94 11.77
C ARG A 143 -17.93 -2.45 11.62
N ARG A 144 -16.81 -3.02 12.11
CA ARG A 144 -16.56 -4.48 12.04
C ARG A 144 -17.61 -5.28 12.81
N THR A 145 -18.02 -4.84 13.99
CA THR A 145 -19.09 -5.49 14.76
C THR A 145 -20.41 -5.51 13.97
N LEU A 146 -20.78 -4.40 13.35
CA LEU A 146 -21.97 -4.34 12.49
C LEU A 146 -21.82 -5.23 11.25
N ASP A 147 -20.66 -5.19 10.60
CA ASP A 147 -20.37 -5.97 9.39
C ASP A 147 -20.37 -7.48 9.66
N GLY A 148 -19.82 -7.90 10.80
CA GLY A 148 -19.85 -9.28 11.27
C GLY A 148 -21.27 -9.74 11.55
N PHE A 149 -22.09 -8.93 12.23
CA PHE A 149 -23.50 -9.22 12.47
C PHE A 149 -24.34 -9.29 11.19
N ALA A 150 -24.09 -8.41 10.22
CA ALA A 150 -24.80 -8.38 8.95
C ALA A 150 -24.55 -9.62 8.07
N ALA A 151 -23.45 -10.35 8.31
CA ALA A 151 -23.05 -11.54 7.58
C ALA A 151 -23.04 -11.35 6.05
N HIS A 152 -22.52 -10.21 5.59
CA HIS A 152 -22.44 -9.82 4.17
C HIS A 152 -21.02 -9.82 3.57
N PRO A 153 -20.27 -10.93 3.64
CA PRO A 153 -18.89 -10.99 3.16
C PRO A 153 -18.77 -10.71 1.65
N GLU A 154 -19.80 -11.02 0.87
CA GLU A 154 -19.82 -10.76 -0.57
C GLU A 154 -19.85 -9.26 -0.91
N HIS A 155 -20.65 -8.47 -0.17
CA HIS A 155 -20.70 -7.01 -0.35
C HIS A 155 -19.36 -6.37 0.02
N LEU A 156 -18.76 -6.79 1.14
CA LEU A 156 -17.45 -6.32 1.58
C LEU A 156 -16.34 -6.68 0.58
N ALA A 157 -16.31 -7.93 0.10
CA ALA A 157 -15.33 -8.39 -0.87
C ALA A 157 -15.46 -7.63 -2.20
N ARG A 158 -16.69 -7.36 -2.66
CA ARG A 158 -16.94 -6.60 -3.89
C ARG A 158 -16.43 -5.17 -3.81
N VAL A 159 -16.68 -4.49 -2.68
CA VAL A 159 -16.20 -3.12 -2.44
C VAL A 159 -14.67 -3.09 -2.36
N ALA A 160 -14.06 -4.05 -1.66
CA ALA A 160 -12.61 -4.16 -1.55
C ALA A 160 -11.92 -4.41 -2.91
N ASP A 161 -12.46 -5.30 -3.75
CA ASP A 161 -11.98 -5.57 -5.11
C ASP A 161 -12.01 -4.32 -5.99
N LEU A 162 -13.15 -3.61 -6.02
CA LEU A 162 -13.31 -2.38 -6.80
C LEU A 162 -12.34 -1.29 -6.32
N HIS A 163 -12.17 -1.14 -5.00
CA HIS A 163 -11.19 -0.21 -4.44
C HIS A 163 -9.75 -0.58 -4.82
N ALA A 164 -9.38 -1.86 -4.77
CA ALA A 164 -8.04 -2.31 -5.15
C ALA A 164 -7.73 -2.03 -6.63
N ARG A 165 -8.69 -2.30 -7.52
CA ARG A 165 -8.59 -1.98 -8.96
C ARG A 165 -8.49 -0.48 -9.20
N TRP A 166 -9.34 0.32 -8.55
CA TRP A 166 -9.29 1.78 -8.62
C TRP A 166 -7.95 2.35 -8.15
N ARG A 167 -7.40 1.81 -7.06
CA ARG A 167 -6.07 2.21 -6.56
C ARG A 167 -4.96 1.87 -7.56
N GLY A 168 -5.04 0.72 -8.21
CA GLY A 168 -4.11 0.33 -9.28
C GLY A 168 -4.14 1.29 -10.47
N VAL A 169 -5.33 1.59 -10.98
CA VAL A 169 -5.53 2.56 -12.08
C VAL A 169 -5.05 3.95 -11.68
N ASN A 170 -5.32 4.41 -10.46
CA ASN A 170 -4.83 5.70 -9.97
C ASN A 170 -3.31 5.78 -9.91
N ALA A 171 -2.65 4.72 -9.44
CA ALA A 171 -1.19 4.68 -9.40
C ALA A 171 -0.59 4.73 -10.81
N GLU A 172 -1.22 4.07 -11.80
CA GLU A 172 -0.81 4.14 -13.20
C GLU A 172 -1.04 5.54 -13.79
N ILE A 173 -2.19 6.16 -13.52
CA ILE A 173 -2.46 7.55 -13.91
C ILE A 173 -1.44 8.51 -13.30
N GLU A 174 -1.14 8.40 -12.00
CA GLU A 174 -0.16 9.25 -11.31
C GLU A 174 1.23 9.10 -11.94
N SER A 175 1.63 7.88 -12.28
CA SER A 175 2.89 7.60 -12.97
C SER A 175 2.96 8.21 -14.38
N LEU A 176 1.85 8.27 -15.13
CA LEU A 176 1.80 8.82 -16.48
C LEU A 176 1.57 10.35 -16.50
N SER A 177 0.87 10.89 -15.50
CA SER A 177 0.47 12.31 -15.43
C SER A 177 1.52 13.25 -14.84
N GLY A 178 2.57 12.71 -14.19
CA GLY A 178 3.67 13.47 -13.58
C GLY A 178 4.49 14.38 -14.51
N GLY A 179 4.13 14.52 -15.79
CA GLY A 179 4.73 15.43 -16.77
C GLY A 179 3.74 16.17 -17.69
N SER A 180 2.44 16.19 -17.37
CA SER A 180 1.36 16.48 -18.32
C SER A 180 1.34 17.90 -18.94
N ALA A 181 1.78 18.94 -18.23
CA ALA A 181 1.77 20.31 -18.78
C ALA A 181 2.90 20.55 -19.80
N ASP A 182 4.11 20.06 -19.53
CA ASP A 182 5.23 20.12 -20.48
C ASP A 182 5.07 19.10 -21.63
N HIS A 183 4.22 18.07 -21.45
CA HIS A 183 3.98 17.01 -22.43
C HIS A 183 3.22 17.49 -23.68
N GLN A 184 2.13 18.24 -23.50
CA GLN A 184 1.32 18.69 -24.65
C GLN A 184 2.09 19.69 -25.51
N ASP A 185 2.80 20.63 -24.87
CA ASP A 185 3.67 21.59 -25.54
C ASP A 185 4.79 20.87 -26.31
N ARG A 186 5.31 19.76 -25.75
CA ARG A 186 6.31 18.91 -26.41
C ARG A 186 5.75 18.19 -27.64
N ILE A 187 4.56 17.60 -27.54
CA ILE A 187 3.87 16.95 -28.67
C ILE A 187 3.62 17.94 -29.79
N ASP A 188 3.12 19.13 -29.48
CA ASP A 188 2.82 20.16 -30.49
C ASP A 188 4.10 20.66 -31.19
N LEU A 189 5.19 20.83 -30.43
CA LEU A 189 6.51 21.15 -30.99
C LEU A 189 7.03 20.03 -31.90
N LEU A 190 6.96 18.77 -31.47
CA LEU A 190 7.41 17.62 -32.25
C LEU A 190 6.61 17.47 -33.55
N ARG A 191 5.28 17.66 -33.51
CA ARG A 191 4.42 17.65 -34.70
C ARG A 191 4.80 18.76 -35.67
N TYR A 192 5.05 19.97 -35.18
CA TYR A 192 5.50 21.09 -36.01
C TYR A 192 6.85 20.78 -36.68
N GLN A 193 7.83 20.28 -35.91
CA GLN A 193 9.15 19.91 -36.40
C GLN A 193 9.11 18.78 -37.43
N LEU A 194 8.29 17.75 -37.19
CA LEU A 194 8.11 16.65 -38.12
C LEU A 194 7.43 17.10 -39.41
N HIS A 195 6.39 17.94 -39.33
CA HIS A 195 5.72 18.45 -40.52
C HIS A 195 6.68 19.22 -41.44
N GLU A 196 7.54 20.07 -40.87
CA GLU A 196 8.56 20.81 -41.63
C GLU A 196 9.59 19.88 -42.30
N LEU A 197 10.01 18.81 -41.62
CA LEU A 197 10.95 17.82 -42.16
C LEU A 197 10.32 16.88 -43.19
N ASP A 198 9.08 16.43 -42.96
CA ASP A 198 8.34 15.54 -43.87
C ASP A 198 7.99 16.27 -45.18
N ASP A 199 7.66 17.56 -45.13
CA ASP A 199 7.45 18.40 -46.32
C ASP A 199 8.72 18.53 -47.18
N ALA A 200 9.89 18.56 -46.53
CA ALA A 200 11.19 18.62 -47.21
C ALA A 200 11.69 17.24 -47.67
N ALA A 201 11.24 16.16 -47.03
CA ALA A 201 11.58 14.76 -47.28
C ALA A 201 13.09 14.51 -47.53
N PRO A 202 14.00 14.91 -46.62
CA PRO A 202 15.43 14.70 -46.78
C PRO A 202 15.76 13.20 -46.75
N SER A 203 16.60 12.74 -47.67
CA SER A 203 17.14 11.37 -47.61
C SER A 203 18.58 11.34 -47.10
N ALA A 204 18.99 10.20 -46.52
CA ALA A 204 20.30 10.06 -45.86
C ALA A 204 21.50 10.26 -46.81
N GLU A 205 21.35 9.95 -48.11
CA GLU A 205 22.43 10.05 -49.09
C GLU A 205 22.32 11.32 -49.96
N GLU A 206 21.17 12.01 -49.94
CA GLU A 206 20.88 13.15 -50.83
C GLU A 206 21.86 14.31 -50.66
N PHE A 207 22.20 14.68 -49.42
CA PHE A 207 23.11 15.81 -49.19
C PHE A 207 24.49 15.56 -49.79
N ALA A 208 25.08 14.39 -49.52
CA ALA A 208 26.39 14.01 -50.05
C ALA A 208 26.38 13.87 -51.58
N ASP A 209 25.27 13.41 -52.16
CA ASP A 209 25.09 13.30 -53.61
C ASP A 209 25.00 14.67 -54.27
N LEU A 210 24.21 15.58 -53.70
CA LEU A 210 24.05 16.95 -54.19
C LEU A 210 25.35 17.75 -54.06
N GLU A 211 26.12 17.59 -52.98
CA GLU A 211 27.44 18.23 -52.87
C GLU A 211 28.40 17.75 -53.97
N ARG A 212 28.43 16.44 -54.25
CA ARG A 212 29.26 15.87 -55.34
C ARG A 212 28.80 16.39 -56.70
N GLU A 213 27.50 16.45 -56.92
CA GLU A 213 26.90 16.97 -58.16
C GLU A 213 27.20 18.46 -58.34
N GLN A 214 27.05 19.28 -57.29
CA GLN A 214 27.35 20.71 -57.30
C GLN A 214 28.82 20.96 -57.65
N ARG A 215 29.77 20.28 -56.99
CA ARG A 215 31.21 20.43 -57.28
C ARG A 215 31.52 20.11 -58.74
N ARG A 216 30.90 19.06 -59.29
CA ARG A 216 31.05 18.67 -60.70
C ARG A 216 30.51 19.74 -61.66
N LEU A 217 29.27 20.21 -61.41
CA LEU A 217 28.60 21.19 -62.27
C LEU A 217 29.25 22.58 -62.21
N ALA A 218 29.65 23.04 -61.02
CA ALA A 218 30.32 24.32 -60.82
C ALA A 218 31.71 24.38 -61.49
N SER A 219 32.42 23.25 -61.51
CA SER A 219 33.76 23.17 -62.14
C SER A 219 33.71 23.00 -63.66
N ALA A 220 32.56 22.61 -64.23
CA ALA A 220 32.44 22.28 -65.66
C ALA A 220 32.84 23.45 -66.58
N GLY A 221 32.41 24.67 -66.25
CA GLY A 221 32.74 25.86 -67.04
C GLY A 221 34.24 26.21 -67.03
N GLU A 222 34.90 26.11 -65.88
CA GLU A 222 36.34 26.35 -65.76
C GLU A 222 37.17 25.30 -66.49
N ILE A 223 36.76 24.02 -66.38
CA ILE A 223 37.40 22.90 -67.07
C ILE A 223 37.23 23.03 -68.58
N MET A 224 36.04 23.36 -69.09
CA MET A 224 35.79 23.62 -70.51
C MET A 224 36.66 24.76 -71.03
N ALA A 225 36.72 25.88 -70.31
CA ALA A 225 37.56 27.01 -70.70
C ALA A 225 39.05 26.64 -70.72
N ALA A 226 39.51 25.80 -69.79
CA ALA A 226 40.88 25.30 -69.78
C ALA A 226 41.17 24.33 -70.94
N CYS A 227 40.22 23.45 -71.27
CA CYS A 227 40.33 22.54 -72.41
C CYS A 227 40.37 23.32 -73.74
N GLN A 228 39.50 24.33 -73.91
CA GLN A 228 39.46 25.15 -75.13
C GLN A 228 40.77 25.93 -75.35
N ARG A 229 41.30 26.58 -74.29
CA ARG A 229 42.62 27.25 -74.37
C ARG A 229 43.75 26.28 -74.70
N SER A 230 43.68 25.04 -74.19
CA SER A 230 44.66 24.01 -74.48
C SER A 230 44.55 23.56 -75.94
N LEU A 231 43.35 23.40 -76.49
CA LEU A 231 43.12 23.09 -77.91
C LEU A 231 43.61 24.19 -78.85
N GLU A 232 43.37 25.45 -78.52
CA GLU A 232 43.95 26.59 -79.27
C GLU A 232 45.48 26.55 -79.29
N THR A 233 46.10 26.21 -78.16
CA THR A 233 47.56 26.12 -78.05
C THR A 233 48.14 24.92 -78.81
N LEU A 234 47.45 23.78 -78.76
CA LEU A 234 47.95 22.52 -79.32
C LEU A 234 47.68 22.39 -80.82
N TYR A 235 46.52 22.82 -81.29
CA TYR A 235 46.04 22.52 -82.64
C TYR A 235 45.40 23.72 -83.35
N ASP A 236 44.39 24.36 -82.75
CA ASP A 236 43.47 25.28 -83.46
C ASP A 236 44.01 26.70 -83.70
N GLY A 237 45.07 27.09 -83.00
CA GLY A 237 45.70 28.42 -83.16
C GLY A 237 46.52 28.55 -84.45
N GLU A 238 46.64 29.78 -84.97
CA GLU A 238 47.48 30.08 -86.14
C GLU A 238 48.96 29.71 -85.89
N VAL A 239 49.43 29.89 -84.65
CA VAL A 239 50.72 29.41 -84.16
C VAL A 239 50.46 28.38 -83.08
N SER A 240 50.31 27.11 -83.48
CA SER A 240 50.02 25.99 -82.60
C SER A 240 51.24 25.06 -82.48
N ALA A 241 51.26 24.22 -81.44
CA ALA A 241 52.31 23.22 -81.29
C ALA A 241 52.41 22.32 -82.55
N GLN A 242 51.26 21.95 -83.13
CA GLN A 242 51.20 21.21 -84.40
C GLN A 242 51.83 22.00 -85.55
N SER A 243 51.47 23.28 -85.75
CA SER A 243 51.97 24.07 -86.89
C SER A 243 53.46 24.38 -86.79
N LEU A 244 53.97 24.58 -85.57
CA LEU A 244 55.39 24.77 -85.27
C LEU A 244 56.22 23.51 -85.56
N ILE A 245 55.75 22.33 -85.14
CA ILE A 245 56.40 21.05 -85.44
C ILE A 245 56.39 20.78 -86.94
N ALA A 246 55.24 20.96 -87.61
CA ALA A 246 55.13 20.80 -89.06
C ALA A 246 55.99 21.80 -89.87
N SER A 247 56.28 22.98 -89.32
CA SER A 247 57.24 23.91 -89.92
C SER A 247 58.67 23.41 -89.75
N ALA A 248 59.05 22.96 -88.56
CA ALA A 248 60.37 22.40 -88.30
C ALA A 248 60.64 21.16 -89.16
N GLU A 249 59.65 20.28 -89.35
CA GLU A 249 59.77 19.13 -90.26
C GLU A 249 59.97 19.54 -91.72
N ARG A 250 59.23 20.54 -92.21
CA ARG A 250 59.38 21.07 -93.57
C ARG A 250 60.75 21.70 -93.81
N ASP A 251 61.27 22.42 -92.82
CA ASP A 251 62.60 23.05 -92.91
C ASP A 251 63.73 22.01 -92.90
N LEU A 252 63.53 20.89 -92.20
CA LEU A 252 64.51 19.78 -92.15
C LEU A 252 64.42 18.84 -93.36
N GLN A 253 63.26 18.73 -94.02
CA GLN A 253 63.01 17.81 -95.14
C GLN A 253 64.05 17.86 -96.28
N PRO A 254 64.54 19.04 -96.74
CA PRO A 254 65.53 19.10 -97.83
C PRO A 254 66.93 18.61 -97.41
N HIS A 255 67.17 18.41 -96.11
CA HIS A 255 68.49 18.11 -95.53
C HIS A 255 68.64 16.67 -95.04
N LEU A 256 67.61 15.82 -95.22
CA LEU A 256 67.61 14.44 -94.74
C LEU A 256 68.68 13.56 -95.40
N ASP A 257 69.00 13.85 -96.67
CA ASP A 257 70.02 13.12 -97.42
C ASP A 257 71.47 13.54 -97.06
N VAL A 258 71.63 14.56 -96.20
CA VAL A 258 72.93 15.13 -95.83
C VAL A 258 73.57 14.40 -94.64
N ASP A 259 72.78 14.02 -93.62
CA ASP A 259 73.25 13.31 -92.43
C ASP A 259 72.18 12.36 -91.89
N THR A 260 72.56 11.11 -91.64
CA THR A 260 71.67 10.08 -91.06
C THR A 260 71.06 10.47 -89.72
N GLN A 261 71.73 11.30 -88.90
CA GLN A 261 71.18 11.81 -87.63
C GLN A 261 69.97 12.73 -87.85
N MET A 262 69.85 13.38 -89.01
CA MET A 262 68.68 14.22 -89.34
C MET A 262 67.41 13.38 -89.52
N SER A 263 67.55 12.14 -89.98
CA SER A 263 66.42 11.20 -90.10
C SER A 263 65.86 10.79 -88.73
N ASP A 264 66.74 10.55 -87.75
CA ASP A 264 66.31 10.21 -86.37
C ASP A 264 65.58 11.39 -85.70
N ILE A 265 66.08 12.62 -85.90
CA ILE A 265 65.44 13.84 -85.40
C ILE A 265 64.07 14.04 -86.07
N GLN A 266 63.97 13.83 -87.38
CA GLN A 266 62.70 13.91 -88.08
C GLN A 266 61.69 12.88 -87.58
N GLN A 267 62.12 11.64 -87.31
CA GLN A 267 61.24 10.62 -86.76
C GLN A 267 60.72 10.99 -85.36
N LEU A 268 61.54 11.65 -84.54
CA LEU A 268 61.11 12.18 -83.24
C LEU A 268 60.06 13.29 -83.38
N LEU A 269 60.23 14.21 -84.34
CA LEU A 269 59.25 15.26 -84.63
C LEU A 269 57.93 14.66 -85.13
N ALA A 270 57.98 13.69 -86.04
CA ALA A 270 56.80 13.01 -86.57
C ALA A 270 56.03 12.26 -85.46
N THR A 271 56.77 11.62 -84.55
CA THR A 271 56.16 10.97 -83.37
C THR A 271 55.52 12.01 -82.44
N GLY A 272 56.18 13.14 -82.20
CA GLY A 272 55.63 14.24 -81.41
C GLY A 272 54.36 14.84 -82.03
N GLN A 273 54.30 14.95 -83.35
CA GLN A 273 53.13 15.43 -84.08
C GLN A 273 51.92 14.48 -83.89
N VAL A 274 52.14 13.17 -83.99
CA VAL A 274 51.10 12.15 -83.73
C VAL A 274 50.56 12.26 -82.31
N GLN A 275 51.45 12.38 -81.31
CA GLN A 275 51.02 12.49 -79.91
C GLN A 275 50.22 13.77 -79.60
N ILE A 276 50.58 14.89 -80.24
CA ILE A 276 49.81 16.14 -80.10
C ILE A 276 48.45 16.02 -80.76
N ASP A 277 48.35 15.35 -81.91
CA ASP A 277 47.07 15.13 -82.58
C ASP A 277 46.16 14.22 -81.75
N GLU A 278 46.68 13.11 -81.22
CA GLU A 278 45.94 12.22 -80.31
C GLU A 278 45.46 12.93 -79.05
N ALA A 279 46.33 13.71 -78.38
CA ALA A 279 45.95 14.49 -77.20
C ALA A 279 44.89 15.55 -77.53
N SER A 280 44.98 16.21 -78.68
CA SER A 280 44.01 17.21 -79.13
C SER A 280 42.66 16.57 -79.46
N GLN A 281 42.65 15.40 -80.10
CA GLN A 281 41.43 14.63 -80.35
C GLN A 281 40.78 14.16 -79.04
N ALA A 282 41.58 13.70 -78.07
CA ALA A 282 41.09 13.31 -76.75
C ALA A 282 40.48 14.50 -75.98
N LEU A 283 41.12 15.67 -76.02
CA LEU A 283 40.59 16.91 -75.40
C LEU A 283 39.29 17.38 -76.06
N ARG A 284 39.17 17.28 -77.39
CA ARG A 284 37.92 17.57 -78.11
C ARG A 284 36.83 16.60 -77.71
N ALA A 285 37.09 15.31 -77.75
CA ALA A 285 36.13 14.29 -77.33
C ALA A 285 35.68 14.51 -75.88
N PHE A 286 36.58 14.81 -74.96
CA PHE A 286 36.24 15.11 -73.57
C PHE A 286 35.36 16.37 -73.43
N THR A 287 35.66 17.43 -74.18
CA THR A 287 34.87 18.68 -74.16
C THR A 287 33.48 18.50 -74.78
N ASP A 288 33.37 17.73 -75.87
CA ASP A 288 32.11 17.45 -76.55
C ASP A 288 31.12 16.65 -75.69
N HIS A 289 31.62 15.84 -74.74
CA HIS A 289 30.79 15.07 -73.81
C HIS A 289 30.47 15.81 -72.51
N MET A 290 31.05 17.00 -72.30
CA MET A 290 30.87 17.77 -71.08
C MET A 290 29.74 18.79 -71.26
N GLU A 291 28.59 18.50 -70.66
CA GLU A 291 27.43 19.37 -70.73
C GLU A 291 27.46 20.40 -69.59
N MET A 292 27.34 21.69 -69.93
CA MET A 292 26.99 22.72 -68.96
C MET A 292 25.47 22.76 -68.81
N ASP A 293 24.99 22.46 -67.61
CA ASP A 293 23.59 22.62 -67.24
C ASP A 293 23.45 23.64 -66.09
N PRO A 294 23.41 24.95 -66.40
CA PRO A 294 23.22 25.99 -65.39
C PRO A 294 21.87 25.88 -64.66
N GLN A 295 20.85 25.32 -65.31
CA GLN A 295 19.53 25.14 -64.69
C GLN A 295 19.57 24.05 -63.63
N ARG A 296 20.27 22.93 -63.92
CA ARG A 296 20.51 21.88 -62.94
C ARG A 296 21.39 22.35 -61.80
N LEU A 297 22.45 23.11 -62.06
CA LEU A 297 23.29 23.68 -61.00
C LEU A 297 22.46 24.55 -60.03
N GLN A 298 21.64 25.46 -60.56
CA GLN A 298 20.75 26.29 -59.74
C GLN A 298 19.78 25.43 -58.91
N THR A 299 19.20 24.38 -59.51
CA THR A 299 18.28 23.47 -58.80
C THR A 299 18.98 22.75 -57.64
N VAL A 300 20.24 22.32 -57.85
CA VAL A 300 21.06 21.66 -56.83
C VAL A 300 21.43 22.64 -55.72
N GLU A 301 21.80 23.88 -56.06
CA GLU A 301 22.12 24.93 -55.09
C GLU A 301 20.91 25.35 -54.25
N ASP A 302 19.74 25.50 -54.88
CA ASP A 302 18.48 25.81 -54.18
C ASP A 302 18.12 24.69 -53.19
N ARG A 303 18.28 23.42 -53.61
CA ARG A 303 18.04 22.26 -52.75
C ARG A 303 19.04 22.16 -51.60
N LEU A 304 20.33 22.38 -51.84
CA LEU A 304 21.36 22.42 -50.80
C LEU A 304 21.09 23.55 -49.79
N SER A 305 20.67 24.73 -50.27
CA SER A 305 20.29 25.84 -49.40
C SER A 305 19.09 25.48 -48.52
N GLN A 306 18.07 24.84 -49.08
CA GLN A 306 16.90 24.36 -48.34
C GLN A 306 17.32 23.39 -47.22
N LEU A 307 18.19 22.42 -47.52
CA LEU A 307 18.70 21.46 -46.53
C LEU A 307 19.51 22.15 -45.43
N HIS A 308 20.38 23.11 -45.77
CA HIS A 308 21.13 23.87 -44.78
C HIS A 308 20.25 24.74 -43.87
N ASP A 309 19.20 25.35 -44.41
CA ASP A 309 18.27 26.16 -43.62
C ASP A 309 17.47 25.29 -42.63
N LEU A 310 17.05 24.10 -43.06
CA LEU A 310 16.42 23.10 -42.18
C LEU A 310 17.38 22.63 -41.10
N ALA A 311 18.61 22.24 -41.46
CA ALA A 311 19.64 21.80 -40.52
C ALA A 311 19.91 22.89 -39.44
N ARG A 312 19.94 24.17 -39.85
CA ARG A 312 20.12 25.30 -38.93
C ARG A 312 18.93 25.47 -37.97
N LYS A 313 17.69 25.33 -38.45
CA LYS A 313 16.49 25.41 -37.61
C LYS A 313 16.46 24.30 -36.54
N HIS A 314 16.91 23.11 -36.91
CA HIS A 314 16.99 21.94 -36.04
C HIS A 314 18.31 21.83 -35.24
N GLN A 315 19.27 22.73 -35.47
CA GLN A 315 20.59 22.77 -34.82
C GLN A 315 21.42 21.49 -34.98
N ILE A 316 21.37 20.90 -36.17
CA ILE A 316 22.10 19.68 -36.55
C ILE A 316 22.86 19.90 -37.85
N GLU A 317 23.69 18.94 -38.24
CA GLU A 317 24.31 18.94 -39.56
C GLU A 317 23.31 18.46 -40.63
N PRO A 318 23.41 18.91 -41.90
CA PRO A 318 22.49 18.49 -42.97
C PRO A 318 22.45 16.98 -43.21
N GLU A 319 23.57 16.29 -43.00
CA GLU A 319 23.69 14.82 -43.10
C GLU A 319 22.81 14.09 -42.07
N ASP A 320 22.53 14.74 -40.94
CA ASP A 320 21.78 14.17 -39.83
C ASP A 320 20.26 14.45 -39.91
N LEU A 321 19.78 15.15 -40.95
CA LEU A 321 18.36 15.49 -41.08
C LEU A 321 17.46 14.25 -41.08
N ALA A 322 17.78 13.25 -41.92
CA ALA A 322 17.01 12.01 -42.02
C ALA A 322 16.99 11.18 -40.71
N PRO A 323 18.14 10.88 -40.05
CA PRO A 323 18.11 10.18 -38.77
C PRO A 323 17.43 11.00 -37.66
N HIS A 324 17.53 12.32 -37.70
CA HIS A 324 16.81 13.19 -36.75
C HIS A 324 15.29 13.12 -36.95
N THR A 325 14.80 13.12 -38.19
CA THR A 325 13.36 12.93 -38.47
C THR A 325 12.83 11.64 -37.84
N GLU A 326 13.56 10.53 -37.98
CA GLU A 326 13.13 9.25 -37.40
C GLU A 326 13.14 9.27 -35.86
N GLN A 327 14.14 9.93 -35.26
CA GLN A 327 14.18 10.12 -33.80
C GLN A 327 12.98 10.91 -33.28
N LEU A 328 12.64 12.02 -33.95
CA LEU A 328 11.47 12.84 -33.58
C LEU A 328 10.17 12.05 -33.74
N ARG A 329 10.07 11.21 -34.79
CA ARG A 329 8.91 10.34 -35.04
C ARG A 329 8.71 9.31 -33.93
N HIS A 330 9.77 8.60 -33.55
CA HIS A 330 9.72 7.67 -32.42
C HIS A 330 9.43 8.35 -31.08
N GLU A 331 9.96 9.56 -30.86
CA GLU A 331 9.64 10.33 -29.66
C GLU A 331 8.16 10.71 -29.62
N LEU A 332 7.61 11.20 -30.74
CA LEU A 332 6.20 11.55 -30.87
C LEU A 332 5.29 10.33 -30.66
N GLU A 333 5.56 9.21 -31.32
CA GLU A 333 4.78 7.96 -31.17
C GLU A 333 4.72 7.50 -29.71
N ARG A 334 5.86 7.55 -29.01
CA ARG A 334 5.93 7.18 -27.59
C ARG A 334 5.05 8.09 -26.72
N LEU A 335 5.08 9.41 -26.97
CA LEU A 335 4.29 10.38 -26.20
C LEU A 335 2.79 10.25 -26.51
N GLU A 336 2.41 10.12 -27.77
CA GLU A 336 1.01 9.95 -28.18
C GLU A 336 0.42 8.64 -27.61
N SER A 337 1.18 7.54 -27.62
CA SER A 337 0.74 6.28 -27.01
C SER A 337 0.49 6.38 -25.49
N ALA A 338 1.25 7.24 -24.80
CA ALA A 338 1.08 7.48 -23.37
C ALA A 338 -0.19 8.30 -23.09
N ASP A 339 -0.50 9.30 -23.92
CA ASP A 339 -1.74 10.08 -23.82
C ASP A 339 -2.98 9.24 -24.12
N GLU A 340 -2.94 8.40 -25.16
CA GLU A 340 -4.02 7.45 -25.45
C GLU A 340 -4.26 6.50 -24.27
N ARG A 341 -3.19 5.99 -23.67
CA ARG A 341 -3.27 5.14 -22.47
C ARG A 341 -3.85 5.92 -21.28
N LEU A 342 -3.46 7.17 -21.08
CA LEU A 342 -3.95 8.02 -20.01
C LEU A 342 -5.46 8.30 -20.16
N VAL A 343 -5.94 8.61 -21.37
CA VAL A 343 -7.37 8.78 -21.65
C VAL A 343 -8.15 7.49 -21.38
N ALA A 344 -7.62 6.33 -21.80
CA ALA A 344 -8.23 5.04 -21.52
C ALA A 344 -8.30 4.75 -20.01
N LEU A 345 -7.23 5.03 -19.26
CA LEU A 345 -7.18 4.87 -17.80
C LEU A 345 -8.13 5.81 -17.08
N GLN A 346 -8.29 7.06 -17.52
CA GLN A 346 -9.27 7.99 -16.97
C GLN A 346 -10.72 7.52 -17.19
N ALA A 347 -11.01 6.96 -18.36
CA ALA A 347 -12.31 6.35 -18.63
C ALA A 347 -12.56 5.12 -17.74
N GLU A 348 -11.54 4.26 -17.56
CA GLU A 348 -11.58 3.11 -16.66
C GLU A 348 -11.78 3.54 -15.19
N GLN A 349 -11.06 4.56 -14.73
CA GLN A 349 -11.20 5.14 -13.40
C GLN A 349 -12.64 5.62 -13.17
N ALA A 350 -13.22 6.34 -14.12
CA ALA A 350 -14.59 6.83 -14.02
C ALA A 350 -15.62 5.68 -13.93
N ALA A 351 -15.43 4.63 -14.73
CA ALA A 351 -16.28 3.43 -14.67
C ALA A 351 -16.14 2.69 -13.32
N LEU A 352 -14.91 2.52 -12.83
CA LEU A 352 -14.63 1.90 -11.53
C LEU A 352 -15.25 2.67 -10.37
N VAL A 353 -15.22 4.01 -10.41
CA VAL A 353 -15.88 4.86 -9.40
C VAL A 353 -17.40 4.69 -9.44
N ALA A 354 -18.01 4.59 -10.63
CA ALA A 354 -19.44 4.35 -10.77
C ALA A 354 -19.84 2.96 -10.21
N ASP A 355 -19.09 1.91 -10.57
CA ASP A 355 -19.30 0.56 -10.05
C ASP A 355 -19.11 0.49 -8.54
N TYR A 356 -18.07 1.16 -8.01
CA TYR A 356 -17.81 1.25 -6.59
C TYR A 356 -18.96 1.93 -5.84
N ARG A 357 -19.52 3.02 -6.38
CA ARG A 357 -20.67 3.71 -5.77
C ARG A 357 -21.89 2.81 -5.67
N LEU A 358 -22.22 2.07 -6.73
CA LEU A 358 -23.33 1.12 -6.72
C LEU A 358 -23.12 0.00 -5.69
N ALA A 359 -21.90 -0.55 -5.61
CA ALA A 359 -21.56 -1.56 -4.61
C ALA A 359 -21.58 -1.00 -3.18
N ALA A 360 -21.11 0.23 -3.00
CA ALA A 360 -21.13 0.92 -1.72
C ALA A 360 -22.57 1.21 -1.27
N GLU A 361 -23.47 1.65 -2.17
CA GLU A 361 -24.90 1.83 -1.87
C GLU A 361 -25.56 0.53 -1.38
N GLN A 362 -25.29 -0.59 -2.05
CA GLN A 362 -25.80 -1.91 -1.62
C GLN A 362 -25.28 -2.30 -0.22
N LEU A 363 -23.98 -2.04 0.04
CA LEU A 363 -23.39 -2.26 1.35
C LEU A 363 -24.02 -1.35 2.42
N SER A 364 -24.27 -0.08 2.10
CA SER A 364 -24.94 0.89 2.97
C SER A 364 -26.35 0.44 3.35
N ASP A 365 -27.14 -0.03 2.39
CA ASP A 365 -28.52 -0.52 2.62
C ASP A 365 -28.53 -1.77 3.51
N SER A 366 -27.59 -2.70 3.25
CA SER A 366 -27.38 -3.89 4.10
C SER A 366 -27.02 -3.48 5.53
N ARG A 367 -26.06 -2.55 5.69
CA ARG A 367 -25.65 -2.02 7.00
C ARG A 367 -26.80 -1.34 7.74
N GLN A 368 -27.64 -0.57 7.07
CA GLN A 368 -28.80 0.09 7.70
C GLN A 368 -29.81 -0.94 8.21
N SER A 369 -30.07 -2.00 7.44
CA SER A 369 -30.96 -3.08 7.84
C SER A 369 -30.40 -3.86 9.04
N ALA A 370 -29.12 -4.20 8.99
CA ALA A 370 -28.41 -4.84 10.08
C ALA A 370 -28.33 -3.96 11.34
N ALA A 371 -28.16 -2.65 11.17
CA ALA A 371 -28.10 -1.68 12.26
C ALA A 371 -29.42 -1.62 13.05
N ALA A 372 -30.56 -1.69 12.36
CA ALA A 372 -31.87 -1.76 12.99
C ALA A 372 -32.04 -3.07 13.78
N ALA A 373 -31.73 -4.21 13.16
CA ALA A 373 -31.87 -5.52 13.79
C ALA A 373 -30.92 -5.71 14.99
N LEU A 374 -29.65 -5.30 14.87
CA LEU A 374 -28.69 -5.36 15.98
C LEU A 374 -29.08 -4.41 17.11
N GLY A 375 -29.55 -3.19 16.78
CA GLY A 375 -30.03 -2.23 17.77
C GLY A 375 -31.22 -2.75 18.58
N GLU A 376 -32.16 -3.44 17.93
CA GLU A 376 -33.31 -4.08 18.60
C GLU A 376 -32.87 -5.23 19.50
N ARG A 377 -32.06 -6.17 18.98
CA ARG A 377 -31.54 -7.32 19.75
C ARG A 377 -30.74 -6.88 20.99
N VAL A 378 -29.87 -5.89 20.83
CA VAL A 378 -29.11 -5.33 21.97
C VAL A 378 -30.04 -4.60 22.94
N GLY A 379 -31.06 -3.89 22.44
CA GLY A 379 -32.07 -3.22 23.28
C GLY A 379 -32.85 -4.20 24.17
N GLU A 380 -33.25 -5.35 23.63
CA GLU A 380 -33.91 -6.42 24.41
C GLU A 380 -33.00 -6.95 25.52
N LEU A 381 -31.74 -7.29 25.18
CA LEU A 381 -30.74 -7.76 26.14
C LEU A 381 -30.45 -6.72 27.22
N LEU A 382 -30.34 -5.43 26.87
CA LEU A 382 -30.15 -4.36 27.84
C LEU A 382 -31.32 -4.27 28.84
N GLY A 383 -32.56 -4.50 28.38
CA GLY A 383 -33.72 -4.59 29.26
C GLY A 383 -33.61 -5.71 30.28
N GLU A 384 -33.16 -6.90 29.86
CA GLU A 384 -32.91 -8.04 30.74
C GLU A 384 -31.78 -7.78 31.75
N LEU A 385 -30.75 -7.04 31.33
CA LEU A 385 -29.58 -6.67 32.14
C LEU A 385 -29.85 -5.49 33.11
N GLY A 386 -31.13 -5.19 33.37
CA GLY A 386 -31.55 -4.17 34.34
C GLY A 386 -31.43 -2.74 33.82
N MET A 387 -31.24 -2.54 32.52
CA MET A 387 -31.21 -1.23 31.86
C MET A 387 -32.50 -1.01 31.07
N ALA A 388 -33.65 -1.16 31.76
CA ALA A 388 -34.97 -1.02 31.14
C ALA A 388 -35.15 0.39 30.54
N GLY A 389 -35.45 0.43 29.23
CA GLY A 389 -35.57 1.68 28.48
C GLY A 389 -34.26 2.18 27.85
N ALA A 390 -33.15 1.47 28.05
CA ALA A 390 -31.94 1.70 27.29
C ALA A 390 -32.08 1.18 25.86
N GLN A 391 -31.49 1.88 24.90
CA GLN A 391 -31.52 1.51 23.49
C GLN A 391 -30.20 1.84 22.82
N LEU A 392 -29.65 0.84 22.12
CA LEU A 392 -28.54 1.02 21.19
C LEU A 392 -29.09 1.50 19.84
N ILE A 393 -28.54 2.60 19.33
CA ILE A 393 -28.91 3.21 18.06
C ILE A 393 -27.65 3.25 17.21
N ILE A 394 -27.62 2.40 16.19
CA ILE A 394 -26.50 2.32 15.27
C ILE A 394 -26.79 3.26 14.10
N VAL A 395 -25.97 4.28 13.97
CA VAL A 395 -26.07 5.30 12.91
C VAL A 395 -25.13 4.92 11.78
N VAL A 396 -25.69 4.77 10.58
CA VAL A 396 -24.94 4.51 9.34
C VAL A 396 -25.12 5.72 8.43
N GLU A 397 -24.04 6.50 8.27
CA GLU A 397 -24.01 7.73 7.45
C GLU A 397 -23.21 7.44 6.16
N PRO A 398 -23.87 7.15 5.03
CA PRO A 398 -23.19 6.97 3.74
C PRO A 398 -22.61 8.29 3.23
N ASN A 399 -21.36 8.25 2.76
CA ASN A 399 -20.68 9.37 2.10
C ASN A 399 -20.17 8.96 0.71
N LEU A 400 -21.10 8.81 -0.24
CA LEU A 400 -20.84 8.33 -1.60
C LEU A 400 -20.02 9.30 -2.47
N ASP A 401 -19.88 10.55 -2.00
CA ASP A 401 -19.05 11.58 -2.61
C ASP A 401 -17.59 11.53 -2.14
N ALA A 402 -17.29 10.79 -1.07
CA ALA A 402 -15.91 10.60 -0.61
C ALA A 402 -15.09 9.74 -1.59
N ALA A 403 -13.77 9.82 -1.45
CA ALA A 403 -12.86 8.92 -2.14
C ALA A 403 -13.19 7.45 -1.79
N PRO A 404 -13.13 6.52 -2.77
CA PRO A 404 -13.28 5.10 -2.51
C PRO A 404 -12.36 4.61 -1.39
N THR A 405 -12.87 3.73 -0.54
CA THR A 405 -12.10 3.06 0.51
C THR A 405 -12.35 1.56 0.44
N GLU A 406 -11.44 0.75 0.99
CA GLU A 406 -11.59 -0.70 1.03
C GLU A 406 -12.80 -1.17 1.86
N HIS A 407 -13.41 -0.29 2.67
CA HIS A 407 -14.48 -0.63 3.61
C HIS A 407 -15.84 -0.01 3.25
N GLY A 408 -15.93 0.64 2.10
CA GLY A 408 -17.15 1.29 1.62
C GLY A 408 -17.20 2.79 1.94
N ALA A 409 -18.38 3.36 1.75
CA ALA A 409 -18.61 4.81 1.89
C ALA A 409 -19.18 5.20 3.26
N ASP A 410 -19.51 4.24 4.12
CA ASP A 410 -20.24 4.51 5.36
C ASP A 410 -19.34 4.92 6.51
N ARG A 411 -19.83 5.90 7.26
CA ARG A 411 -19.41 6.15 8.63
C ARG A 411 -20.41 5.49 9.57
N VAL A 412 -19.94 4.48 10.31
CA VAL A 412 -20.74 3.78 11.33
C VAL A 412 -20.41 4.38 12.71
N ARG A 413 -21.44 4.69 13.49
CA ARG A 413 -21.33 5.18 14.87
C ARG A 413 -22.37 4.52 15.76
N PHE A 414 -21.97 4.08 16.95
CA PHE A 414 -22.89 3.56 17.97
C PHE A 414 -23.26 4.67 18.95
N ASP A 415 -24.54 5.04 18.94
CA ASP A 415 -25.15 5.93 19.92
C ASP A 415 -25.98 5.12 20.92
N ILE A 416 -26.07 5.59 22.15
CA ILE A 416 -26.82 4.96 23.23
C ILE A 416 -27.76 5.99 23.85
N ARG A 417 -28.95 5.52 24.20
CA ARG A 417 -29.84 6.21 25.12
C ARG A 417 -30.00 5.30 26.32
N THR A 418 -29.57 5.72 27.51
CA THR A 418 -29.68 4.88 28.72
C THR A 418 -31.03 5.00 29.40
N ASN A 419 -31.69 6.16 29.31
CA ASN A 419 -33.03 6.38 29.84
C ASN A 419 -33.96 6.99 28.78
N PRO A 420 -35.28 6.69 28.81
CA PRO A 420 -36.23 7.17 27.80
C PRO A 420 -36.31 8.71 27.64
N ASP A 421 -36.03 9.45 28.71
CA ASP A 421 -36.06 10.92 28.77
C ASP A 421 -34.77 11.58 28.23
N GLN A 422 -33.72 10.79 27.97
CA GLN A 422 -32.44 11.29 27.48
C GLN A 422 -32.36 11.25 25.96
N ARG A 423 -31.54 12.14 25.39
CA ARG A 423 -31.20 12.10 23.96
C ARG A 423 -30.12 11.04 23.72
N PRO A 424 -30.18 10.29 22.61
CA PRO A 424 -29.09 9.44 22.18
C PRO A 424 -27.78 10.20 22.09
N ALA A 425 -26.69 9.60 22.56
CA ALA A 425 -25.36 10.16 22.53
C ALA A 425 -24.31 9.07 22.22
N PRO A 426 -23.13 9.41 21.70
CA PRO A 426 -22.07 8.43 21.49
C PRO A 426 -21.72 7.71 22.79
N LEU A 427 -21.40 6.41 22.71
CA LEU A 427 -21.01 5.58 23.86
C LEU A 427 -19.95 6.24 24.77
N GLN A 428 -19.06 7.04 24.18
CA GLN A 428 -17.98 7.78 24.85
C GLN A 428 -18.47 8.74 25.93
N LYS A 429 -19.73 9.17 25.87
CA LYS A 429 -20.33 10.13 26.79
C LYS A 429 -21.07 9.47 27.97
N ILE A 430 -21.10 8.14 28.05
CA ILE A 430 -21.64 7.44 29.22
C ILE A 430 -20.68 7.61 30.39
N ALA A 431 -21.23 7.93 31.57
CA ALA A 431 -20.44 8.26 32.76
C ALA A 431 -20.11 7.07 33.68
N SER A 432 -20.80 5.93 33.56
CA SER A 432 -20.67 4.77 34.47
C SER A 432 -19.97 3.58 33.80
N GLY A 433 -18.87 3.11 34.39
CA GLY A 433 -18.12 1.93 33.90
C GLY A 433 -18.96 0.65 33.85
N GLY A 434 -19.78 0.42 34.88
CA GLY A 434 -20.68 -0.75 34.92
C GLY A 434 -21.79 -0.74 33.86
N GLU A 435 -22.27 0.45 33.45
CA GLU A 435 -23.22 0.54 32.32
C GLU A 435 -22.53 0.17 31.01
N LEU A 436 -21.31 0.64 30.79
CA LEU A 436 -20.52 0.30 29.61
C LEU A 436 -20.16 -1.19 29.56
N SER A 437 -19.82 -1.82 30.69
CA SER A 437 -19.58 -3.26 30.76
C SER A 437 -20.83 -4.07 30.41
N ARG A 438 -22.02 -3.65 30.87
CA ARG A 438 -23.29 -4.29 30.48
C ARG A 438 -23.65 -4.07 29.02
N ILE A 439 -23.39 -2.89 28.46
CA ILE A 439 -23.57 -2.63 27.03
C ILE A 439 -22.61 -3.49 26.19
N GLY A 440 -21.35 -3.61 26.61
CA GLY A 440 -20.39 -4.52 26.01
C GLY A 440 -20.88 -5.96 26.05
N LEU A 441 -21.34 -6.44 27.20
CA LEU A 441 -21.90 -7.79 27.35
C LEU A 441 -23.10 -8.01 26.41
N ALA A 442 -24.05 -7.08 26.36
CA ALA A 442 -25.20 -7.19 25.47
C ALA A 442 -24.78 -7.25 23.99
N LEU A 443 -23.77 -6.47 23.60
CA LEU A 443 -23.26 -6.47 22.23
C LEU A 443 -22.52 -7.78 21.89
N GLU A 444 -21.66 -8.27 22.78
CA GLU A 444 -20.94 -9.53 22.60
C GLU A 444 -21.93 -10.71 22.54
N VAL A 445 -22.94 -10.74 23.41
CA VAL A 445 -24.00 -11.78 23.36
C VAL A 445 -24.85 -11.66 22.08
N ALA A 446 -25.14 -10.45 21.63
CA ALA A 446 -25.87 -10.23 20.38
C ALA A 446 -25.06 -10.65 19.13
N THR A 447 -23.73 -10.72 19.24
CA THR A 447 -22.80 -10.99 18.13
C THR A 447 -21.95 -12.25 18.36
N ALA A 448 -22.30 -13.10 19.34
CA ALA A 448 -21.50 -14.25 19.74
C ALA A 448 -21.24 -15.25 18.60
N ASP A 449 -22.19 -15.39 17.67
CA ASP A 449 -22.06 -16.28 16.51
C ASP A 449 -21.02 -15.81 15.48
N THR A 450 -20.65 -14.53 15.53
CA THR A 450 -19.79 -13.86 14.53
C THR A 450 -18.59 -13.15 15.14
N ALA A 451 -18.39 -13.31 16.45
CA ALA A 451 -17.36 -12.62 17.20
C ALA A 451 -15.96 -13.14 16.86
N GLU A 452 -15.04 -12.20 16.59
CA GLU A 452 -13.68 -12.48 16.11
C GLU A 452 -12.69 -12.87 17.22
N LEU A 453 -13.03 -12.60 18.49
CA LEU A 453 -12.09 -12.69 19.62
C LEU A 453 -12.26 -14.00 20.39
N PRO A 454 -11.18 -14.76 20.66
CA PRO A 454 -11.28 -16.06 21.32
C PRO A 454 -11.51 -15.95 22.84
N SER A 455 -11.12 -14.82 23.46
CA SER A 455 -11.21 -14.60 24.90
C SER A 455 -11.77 -13.23 25.23
N LEU A 456 -12.65 -13.17 26.22
CA LEU A 456 -13.33 -11.96 26.69
C LEU A 456 -13.19 -11.82 28.20
N ILE A 457 -12.88 -10.62 28.68
CA ILE A 457 -12.81 -10.26 30.09
C ILE A 457 -13.92 -9.27 30.40
N PHE A 458 -14.68 -9.52 31.47
CA PHE A 458 -15.67 -8.60 32.01
C PHE A 458 -15.33 -8.22 33.45
N ASP A 459 -15.03 -6.95 33.64
CA ASP A 459 -14.91 -6.29 34.95
C ASP A 459 -16.14 -5.41 35.19
N GLU A 460 -16.63 -5.39 36.42
CA GLU A 460 -17.76 -4.55 36.84
C GLU A 460 -19.08 -4.74 36.06
N ALA A 461 -19.26 -5.84 35.31
CA ALA A 461 -20.53 -6.15 34.65
C ALA A 461 -21.70 -6.27 35.65
N ASP A 462 -21.37 -6.60 36.90
CA ASP A 462 -22.29 -6.76 38.01
C ASP A 462 -22.38 -5.53 38.93
N THR A 463 -21.72 -4.42 38.58
CA THR A 463 -21.73 -3.21 39.41
C THR A 463 -23.08 -2.49 39.35
N GLY A 464 -23.61 -2.19 40.54
CA GLY A 464 -24.86 -1.43 40.69
C GLY A 464 -26.14 -2.24 40.43
N ILE A 465 -26.04 -3.58 40.37
CA ILE A 465 -27.17 -4.49 40.22
C ILE A 465 -27.22 -5.51 41.36
N GLY A 466 -28.34 -6.22 41.48
CA GLY A 466 -28.52 -7.27 42.49
C GLY A 466 -29.75 -8.13 42.24
N GLY A 467 -29.89 -9.21 43.01
CA GLY A 467 -31.03 -10.12 42.92
C GLY A 467 -31.16 -10.79 41.55
N ALA A 468 -32.37 -10.80 40.99
CA ALA A 468 -32.67 -11.47 39.72
C ALA A 468 -31.84 -10.93 38.53
N VAL A 469 -31.53 -9.62 38.52
CA VAL A 469 -30.73 -9.03 37.42
C VAL A 469 -29.30 -9.58 37.43
N ALA A 470 -28.71 -9.80 38.61
CA ALA A 470 -27.38 -10.38 38.73
C ALA A 470 -27.35 -11.85 38.25
N GLU A 471 -28.42 -12.60 38.49
CA GLU A 471 -28.56 -13.95 37.96
C GLU A 471 -28.65 -13.95 36.43
N VAL A 472 -29.42 -13.03 35.84
CA VAL A 472 -29.51 -12.86 34.39
C VAL A 472 -28.15 -12.52 33.79
N VAL A 473 -27.39 -11.58 34.37
CA VAL A 473 -26.02 -11.27 33.94
C VAL A 473 -25.14 -12.52 33.94
N GLY A 474 -25.16 -13.30 35.02
CA GLY A 474 -24.39 -14.54 35.11
C GLY A 474 -24.79 -15.56 34.04
N ARG A 475 -26.08 -15.71 33.75
CA ARG A 475 -26.58 -16.58 32.68
C ARG A 475 -26.12 -16.13 31.30
N GLN A 476 -26.14 -14.82 31.03
CA GLN A 476 -25.67 -14.26 29.75
C GLN A 476 -24.16 -14.46 29.58
N LEU A 477 -23.36 -14.27 30.64
CA LEU A 477 -21.92 -14.60 30.63
C LEU A 477 -21.67 -16.09 30.37
N ARG A 478 -22.45 -16.98 30.99
CA ARG A 478 -22.35 -18.43 30.77
C ARG A 478 -22.75 -18.82 29.35
N ALA A 479 -23.80 -18.21 28.79
CA ALA A 479 -24.20 -18.41 27.40
C ALA A 479 -23.11 -17.97 26.43
N LEU A 480 -22.53 -16.79 26.63
CA LEU A 480 -21.41 -16.28 25.84
C LEU A 480 -20.19 -17.22 25.89
N SER A 481 -19.97 -17.87 27.03
CA SER A 481 -18.86 -18.80 27.22
C SER A 481 -18.96 -20.11 26.42
N GLN A 482 -20.08 -20.36 25.74
CA GLN A 482 -20.21 -21.48 24.82
C GLN A 482 -19.40 -21.27 23.53
N HIS A 483 -19.13 -20.01 23.17
CA HIS A 483 -18.40 -19.62 21.97
C HIS A 483 -17.03 -19.00 22.29
N HIS A 484 -16.87 -18.44 23.49
CA HIS A 484 -15.65 -17.74 23.90
C HIS A 484 -15.11 -18.25 25.23
N GLN A 485 -13.82 -18.05 25.48
CA GLN A 485 -13.33 -18.05 26.85
C GLN A 485 -13.81 -16.77 27.54
N VAL A 486 -14.55 -16.87 28.65
CA VAL A 486 -15.04 -15.70 29.38
C VAL A 486 -14.43 -15.67 30.76
N ILE A 487 -13.79 -14.55 31.13
CA ILE A 487 -13.27 -14.30 32.47
C ILE A 487 -14.08 -13.17 33.08
N CYS A 488 -14.82 -13.43 34.14
CA CYS A 488 -15.63 -12.42 34.81
C CYS A 488 -15.12 -12.16 36.23
N ILE A 489 -14.88 -10.89 36.56
CA ILE A 489 -14.63 -10.46 37.93
C ILE A 489 -15.97 -10.10 38.57
N THR A 490 -16.26 -10.73 39.71
CA THR A 490 -17.54 -10.53 40.39
C THR A 490 -17.39 -10.48 41.90
N HIS A 491 -18.37 -9.83 42.54
CA HIS A 491 -18.60 -9.87 43.97
C HIS A 491 -20.00 -10.41 44.32
N LEU A 492 -20.81 -10.73 43.31
CA LEU A 492 -22.16 -11.23 43.49
C LEU A 492 -22.20 -12.77 43.42
N PRO A 493 -22.75 -13.46 44.43
CA PRO A 493 -22.82 -14.91 44.43
C PRO A 493 -23.67 -15.45 43.26
N GLN A 494 -24.66 -14.68 42.78
CA GLN A 494 -25.50 -15.06 41.64
C GLN A 494 -24.69 -15.20 40.35
N VAL A 495 -23.71 -14.33 40.12
CA VAL A 495 -22.83 -14.39 38.95
C VAL A 495 -21.76 -15.47 39.16
N ALA A 496 -21.16 -15.53 40.36
CA ALA A 496 -20.13 -16.52 40.67
C ALA A 496 -20.66 -17.98 40.55
N ALA A 497 -21.91 -18.23 40.94
CA ALA A 497 -22.53 -19.55 40.81
C ALA A 497 -22.63 -20.02 39.34
N GLN A 498 -22.72 -19.09 38.38
CA GLN A 498 -22.81 -19.42 36.96
C GLN A 498 -21.48 -19.85 36.35
N GLY A 499 -20.36 -19.60 37.03
CA GLY A 499 -19.02 -19.99 36.58
C GLY A 499 -18.86 -21.51 36.43
N MET A 500 -18.13 -21.93 35.40
CA MET A 500 -17.67 -23.31 35.24
C MET A 500 -16.41 -23.54 36.08
N HIS A 501 -15.53 -22.54 36.09
CA HIS A 501 -14.32 -22.49 36.92
C HIS A 501 -14.40 -21.29 37.86
N GLN A 502 -13.86 -21.43 39.07
CA GLN A 502 -13.84 -20.35 40.05
C GLN A 502 -12.45 -20.18 40.66
N LEU A 503 -11.96 -18.95 40.58
CA LEU A 503 -10.71 -18.51 41.14
C LEU A 503 -10.99 -17.57 42.32
N GLN A 504 -10.39 -17.84 43.48
CA GLN A 504 -10.51 -16.98 44.65
C GLN A 504 -9.23 -16.18 44.85
N VAL A 505 -9.36 -14.87 44.95
CA VAL A 505 -8.25 -13.96 45.24
C VAL A 505 -8.22 -13.66 46.74
N GLU A 506 -7.09 -13.98 47.38
CA GLU A 506 -6.89 -13.77 48.81
C GLU A 506 -5.66 -12.92 49.09
N LYS A 507 -5.73 -12.13 50.16
CA LYS A 507 -4.55 -11.45 50.72
C LYS A 507 -3.96 -12.30 51.82
N ARG A 508 -2.69 -12.67 51.67
CA ARG A 508 -1.92 -13.33 52.73
C ARG A 508 -0.84 -12.40 53.23
N GLN A 509 -0.54 -12.43 54.52
CA GLN A 509 0.68 -11.83 55.03
C GLN A 509 1.78 -12.87 55.05
N THR A 510 2.94 -12.52 54.50
CA THR A 510 4.15 -13.32 54.61
C THR A 510 4.69 -13.28 56.03
N GLU A 511 5.60 -14.20 56.37
CA GLU A 511 6.30 -14.20 57.67
C GLU A 511 7.06 -12.90 57.96
N THR A 512 7.40 -12.14 56.90
CA THR A 512 8.07 -10.83 56.99
C THR A 512 7.12 -9.65 57.20
N GLY A 513 5.81 -9.89 57.33
CA GLY A 513 4.78 -8.85 57.48
C GLY A 513 4.40 -8.14 56.18
N ARG A 514 4.91 -8.59 55.02
CA ARG A 514 4.50 -8.08 53.70
C ARG A 514 3.17 -8.70 53.30
N THR A 515 2.23 -7.87 52.84
CA THR A 515 0.98 -8.31 52.20
C THR A 515 1.25 -8.75 50.77
N VAL A 516 0.81 -9.96 50.43
CA VAL A 516 0.88 -10.54 49.09
C VAL A 516 -0.51 -11.01 48.65
N THR A 517 -0.79 -10.91 47.37
CA THR A 517 -2.00 -11.50 46.77
C THR A 517 -1.69 -12.89 46.26
N ASP A 518 -2.56 -13.84 46.59
CA ASP A 518 -2.54 -15.21 46.11
C ASP A 518 -3.86 -15.51 45.38
N VAL A 519 -3.82 -16.42 44.41
CA VAL A 519 -5.02 -16.83 43.67
C VAL A 519 -5.11 -18.34 43.66
N GLN A 520 -6.20 -18.87 44.19
CA GLN A 520 -6.46 -20.30 44.28
C GLN A 520 -7.58 -20.73 43.35
N VAL A 521 -7.39 -21.85 42.65
CA VAL A 521 -8.47 -22.56 41.95
C VAL A 521 -9.30 -23.33 42.97
N LEU A 522 -10.62 -23.08 42.98
CA LEU A 522 -11.52 -23.73 43.93
C LEU A 522 -12.05 -25.07 43.42
N SER A 523 -11.97 -26.10 44.26
CA SER A 523 -12.72 -27.35 44.08
C SER A 523 -14.22 -27.16 44.31
N GLU A 524 -15.06 -28.11 43.89
CA GLU A 524 -16.52 -28.03 44.07
C GLU A 524 -16.95 -27.72 45.52
N ASP A 525 -16.35 -28.38 46.51
CA ASP A 525 -16.64 -28.12 47.92
C ASP A 525 -16.22 -26.70 48.33
N GLN A 526 -15.03 -26.26 47.91
CA GLN A 526 -14.55 -24.90 48.21
C GLN A 526 -15.39 -23.83 47.49
N ARG A 527 -15.96 -24.13 46.32
CA ARG A 527 -16.90 -23.25 45.64
C ARG A 527 -18.18 -23.07 46.45
N ILE A 528 -18.74 -24.14 47.02
CA ILE A 528 -19.91 -24.04 47.91
C ILE A 528 -19.60 -23.12 49.10
N ASP A 529 -18.43 -23.30 49.72
CA ASP A 529 -18.00 -22.47 50.85
C ASP A 529 -17.81 -21.00 50.45
N GLU A 530 -17.21 -20.73 49.29
CA GLU A 530 -17.01 -19.37 48.78
C GLU A 530 -18.34 -18.70 48.42
N ILE A 531 -19.25 -19.39 47.73
CA ILE A 531 -20.59 -18.87 47.43
C ILE A 531 -21.37 -18.62 48.73
N ALA A 532 -21.26 -19.53 49.71
CA ALA A 532 -21.87 -19.33 51.02
C ALA A 532 -21.26 -18.15 51.78
N ARG A 533 -19.95 -17.90 51.66
CA ARG A 533 -19.28 -16.71 52.20
C ARG A 533 -19.72 -15.44 51.50
N MET A 534 -19.99 -15.48 50.20
CA MET A 534 -20.49 -14.33 49.42
C MET A 534 -21.96 -14.02 49.71
N LEU A 535 -22.79 -15.05 49.96
CA LEU A 535 -24.19 -14.92 50.38
C LEU A 535 -24.32 -14.51 51.86
N GLY A 536 -23.49 -15.12 52.69
CA GLY A 536 -23.47 -14.94 54.14
C GLY A 536 -22.63 -13.75 54.57
N GLY A 537 -22.81 -13.33 55.82
CA GLY A 537 -21.90 -12.40 56.49
C GLY A 537 -20.80 -13.15 57.25
N LEU A 538 -20.41 -12.61 58.39
CA LEU A 538 -19.37 -13.18 59.28
C LEU A 538 -19.66 -14.61 59.80
N ALA A 539 -20.91 -15.11 59.67
CA ALA A 539 -21.29 -16.45 60.11
C ALA A 539 -21.88 -17.25 58.95
N ILE A 540 -21.17 -18.30 58.53
CA ILE A 540 -21.65 -19.29 57.57
C ILE A 540 -22.54 -20.27 58.34
N THR A 541 -23.82 -20.32 57.99
CA THR A 541 -24.78 -21.26 58.59
C THR A 541 -25.08 -22.41 57.64
N GLU A 542 -25.61 -23.52 58.17
CA GLU A 542 -26.06 -24.65 57.34
C GLU A 542 -27.11 -24.24 56.29
N LYS A 543 -27.97 -23.26 56.61
CA LYS A 543 -28.92 -22.68 55.64
C LYS A 543 -28.22 -21.94 54.51
N THR A 544 -27.16 -21.21 54.81
CA THR A 544 -26.37 -20.48 53.81
C THR A 544 -25.66 -21.45 52.87
N LEU A 545 -25.10 -22.53 53.41
CA LEU A 545 -24.48 -23.61 52.60
C LEU A 545 -25.50 -24.31 51.71
N ASN A 546 -26.71 -24.60 52.23
CA ASN A 546 -27.77 -25.21 51.41
C ASN A 546 -28.22 -24.28 50.28
N HIS A 547 -28.34 -22.98 50.54
CA HIS A 547 -28.68 -22.02 49.48
C HIS A 547 -27.57 -21.91 48.44
N ALA A 548 -26.30 -21.94 48.85
CA ALA A 548 -25.16 -21.96 47.93
C ALA A 548 -25.17 -23.21 47.02
N ARG A 549 -25.48 -24.38 47.58
CA ARG A 549 -25.66 -25.62 46.79
C ARG A 549 -26.79 -25.49 45.79
N GLU A 550 -27.96 -25.02 46.21
CA GLU A 550 -29.10 -24.81 45.32
C GLU A 550 -28.76 -23.89 44.15
N MET A 551 -27.98 -22.81 44.38
CA MET A 551 -27.56 -21.90 43.31
C MET A 551 -26.60 -22.54 42.31
N LEU A 552 -25.66 -23.35 42.79
CA LEU A 552 -24.72 -24.09 41.93
C LEU A 552 -25.46 -25.15 41.11
N ASP A 553 -26.36 -25.91 41.75
CA ASP A 553 -27.18 -26.94 41.10
C ASP A 553 -28.11 -26.35 40.02
N GLN A 554 -28.66 -25.15 40.24
CA GLN A 554 -29.50 -24.46 39.26
C GLN A 554 -28.71 -23.86 38.09
N ALA A 555 -27.44 -23.50 38.32
CA ALA A 555 -26.58 -22.96 37.28
C ALA A 555 -26.22 -24.02 36.24
N GLY A 556 -26.11 -25.29 36.67
CA GLY A 556 -26.07 -26.46 35.78
C GLY A 556 -25.17 -27.56 36.30
#